data_AF-A0A8T7AV52-F1
#
_entry.id   AF-A0A8T7AV52-F1
#
_cell.length_a   1.000
_cell.length_b   1.000
_cell.length_c   1.000
_cell.angle_alpha   90.00
_cell.angle_beta   90.00
_cell.angle_gamma   90.00
#
_symmetry.space_group_name_H-M   'P 1'
#
loop_
_entity.id
_entity.type
_entity.pdbx_description
1 polymer ?
#
loop_
_entity_poly.entity_id
_entity_poly.type
_entity_poly.pdbx_seq_one_letter_code
_entity_poly.pdbx_strand_id
1 'polypeptide(L)'
;MRYSFAMEKHQRNALLIFVAVLLYMLWRDGRDESLVKALVLFIFLAPILFYRFIAWLASFGFPEYFARDFGGENHPGPYAFFFWLLYLIACAVLVFDLSFY
;
A
#
# COMPACT_ATOMS: atom_id res chain seq x y z
N MET A 1 -0.88 22.45 19.29
CA MET A 1 -0.70 21.21 18.50
C MET A 1 -0.89 21.53 17.03
N ARG A 2 0.21 21.69 16.27
CA ARG A 2 0.14 21.74 14.80
C ARG A 2 0.02 20.32 14.30
N TYR A 3 -1.17 19.91 13.87
CA TYR A 3 -1.31 18.74 13.01
C TYR A 3 -0.64 19.09 11.68
N SER A 4 0.67 18.83 11.58
CA SER A 4 1.32 18.84 10.29
C SER A 4 0.81 17.62 9.55
N PHE A 5 -0.24 17.83 8.75
CA PHE A 5 -0.74 16.94 7.71
C PHE A 5 0.31 16.83 6.57
N ALA A 6 1.60 16.76 6.92
CA ALA A 6 2.66 16.59 5.96
C ALA A 6 2.65 15.13 5.52
N MET A 7 2.06 14.89 4.35
CA MET A 7 2.10 13.61 3.67
C MET A 7 3.54 13.10 3.64
N GLU A 8 3.76 11.91 4.18
CA GLU A 8 5.10 11.37 4.31
C GLU A 8 5.66 11.04 2.90
N LYS A 9 6.98 11.17 2.71
CA LYS A 9 7.61 11.06 1.38
C LYS A 9 7.24 9.76 0.65
N HIS A 10 7.09 8.66 1.39
CA HIS A 10 6.69 7.36 0.84
C HIS A 10 5.21 7.31 0.43
N GLN A 11 4.31 7.96 1.17
CA GLN A 11 2.90 8.07 0.77
C GLN A 11 2.77 8.88 -0.51
N ARG A 12 3.52 10.00 -0.61
CA ARG A 12 3.55 10.83 -1.82
C ARG A 12 4.05 10.05 -3.02
N ASN A 13 5.12 9.26 -2.85
CA ASN A 13 5.66 8.42 -3.91
C ASN A 13 4.65 7.35 -4.34
N ALA A 14 3.99 6.68 -3.40
CA ALA A 14 2.96 5.68 -3.70
C ALA A 14 1.77 6.30 -4.46
N LEU A 15 1.34 7.50 -4.07
CA LEU A 15 0.28 8.23 -4.78
C LEU A 15 0.69 8.63 -6.21
N LEU A 16 1.94 9.06 -6.39
CA LEU A 16 2.46 9.39 -7.73
C LEU A 16 2.50 8.16 -8.63
N ILE A 17 2.93 7.00 -8.11
CA ILE A 17 2.92 5.73 -8.85
C ILE A 17 1.49 5.35 -9.20
N PHE A 18 0.56 5.47 -8.25
CA PHE A 18 -0.86 5.18 -8.48
C PHE A 18 -1.43 6.02 -9.62
N VAL A 19 -1.21 7.33 -9.61
CA VAL A 19 -1.70 8.23 -10.65
C VAL A 19 -1.04 7.92 -12.00
N ALA A 20 0.27 7.63 -12.03
CA ALA A 20 0.97 7.28 -13.27
C ALA A 20 0.43 5.98 -13.89
N VAL A 21 0.21 4.95 -13.07
CA VAL A 21 -0.34 3.66 -13.50
C VAL A 21 -1.80 3.81 -13.95
N LEU A 22 -2.60 4.59 -13.22
CA LEU A 22 -3.99 4.89 -13.56
C LEU A 22 -4.09 5.58 -14.92
N LEU A 23 -3.28 6.62 -15.15
CA LEU A 23 -3.26 7.35 -16.42
C LEU A 23 -2.83 6.44 -17.57
N TYR A 24 -1.83 5.58 -17.34
CA TYR A 24 -1.40 4.60 -18.33
C TYR A 24 -2.52 3.62 -18.69
N MET A 25 -3.24 3.07 -17.69
CA MET A 25 -4.37 2.16 -17.92
C MET A 25 -5.54 2.84 -18.63
N LEU A 26 -5.86 4.07 -18.24
CA LEU A 26 -6.94 4.84 -18.86
C LEU A 26 -6.64 5.15 -20.33
N TRP A 27 -5.35 5.34 -20.67
CA TRP A 27 -4.89 5.50 -22.04
C TRP A 27 -4.88 4.19 -22.84
N ARG A 28 -4.55 3.06 -22.21
CA ARG A 28 -4.41 1.75 -22.85
C ARG A 28 -5.74 0.99 -23.02
N ASP A 29 -6.51 0.84 -21.96
CA ASP A 29 -7.66 -0.10 -21.88
C ASP A 29 -9.02 0.63 -21.96
N GLY A 30 -9.03 1.96 -21.94
CA GLY A 30 -10.26 2.77 -21.93
C GLY A 30 -10.95 2.84 -20.56
N ARG A 31 -12.03 3.63 -20.48
CA ARG A 31 -12.63 4.02 -19.19
C ARG A 31 -13.20 2.86 -18.37
N ASP A 32 -13.90 1.91 -18.99
CA ASP A 32 -14.66 0.92 -18.22
C ASP A 32 -13.77 -0.14 -17.54
N GLU A 33 -12.78 -0.69 -18.25
CA GLU A 33 -11.84 -1.65 -17.66
C GLU A 33 -10.85 -0.99 -16.69
N SER A 34 -10.44 0.25 -16.98
CA SER A 34 -9.52 0.99 -16.11
C SER A 34 -10.09 1.26 -14.72
N LEU A 35 -11.41 1.41 -14.58
CA LEU A 35 -12.06 1.66 -13.27
C LEU A 35 -11.96 0.44 -12.34
N VAL A 36 -12.13 -0.77 -12.87
CA VAL A 36 -12.00 -2.00 -12.07
C VAL A 36 -10.55 -2.20 -11.64
N LYS A 37 -9.60 -2.03 -12.57
CA LYS A 37 -8.15 -2.11 -12.28
C LYS A 37 -7.72 -1.02 -11.28
N ALA A 38 -8.28 0.18 -11.38
CA ALA A 38 -8.05 1.29 -10.45
C ALA A 38 -8.52 0.98 -9.03
N LEU A 39 -9.69 0.33 -8.89
CA LEU A 39 -10.24 -0.05 -7.59
C LEU A 39 -9.36 -1.11 -6.91
N VAL A 40 -8.87 -2.08 -7.67
CA VAL A 40 -7.88 -3.06 -7.19
C VAL A 40 -6.60 -2.37 -6.72
N LEU A 41 -6.01 -1.49 -7.54
CA LEU A 41 -4.84 -0.69 -7.16
C LEU A 41 -5.06 0.13 -5.90
N PHE A 42 -6.26 0.69 -5.74
CA PHE A 42 -6.61 1.49 -4.57
C PHE A 42 -6.65 0.64 -3.29
N ILE A 43 -7.12 -0.61 -3.37
CA ILE A 43 -7.11 -1.55 -2.22
C ILE A 43 -5.66 -1.81 -1.76
N PHE A 44 -4.70 -1.95 -2.69
CA PHE A 44 -3.28 -2.12 -2.34
C PHE A 44 -2.60 -0.82 -1.88
N LEU A 45 -3.09 0.34 -2.33
CA LEU A 45 -2.60 1.65 -1.89
C LEU A 45 -3.11 2.02 -0.49
N ALA A 46 -4.35 1.66 -0.15
CA ALA A 46 -4.99 1.95 1.12
C ALA A 46 -4.13 1.58 2.36
N PRO A 47 -3.54 0.38 2.47
CA PRO A 47 -2.72 0.03 3.62
C PRO A 47 -1.41 0.83 3.70
N ILE A 48 -0.90 1.35 2.59
CA ILE A 48 0.27 2.25 2.59
C ILE A 48 -0.11 3.65 3.08
N LEU A 49 -1.29 4.15 2.67
CA LEU A 49 -1.78 5.45 3.12
C LEU A 49 -2.18 5.44 4.60
N PHE A 50 -2.78 4.33 5.05
CA PHE A 50 -3.27 4.17 6.42
C PHE A 50 -2.36 3.29 7.29
N TYR A 51 -1.05 3.21 6.97
CA TYR A 51 -0.11 2.32 7.67
C TYR A 51 -0.13 2.53 9.20
N ARG A 52 -0.30 3.78 9.66
CA ARG A 52 -0.39 4.12 11.09
C ARG A 52 -1.67 3.59 11.74
N PHE A 53 -2.78 3.58 11.01
CA PHE A 53 -4.06 3.05 11.48
C PHE A 53 -4.02 1.51 11.55
N ILE A 54 -3.39 0.86 10.57
CA ILE A 54 -3.19 -0.59 10.57
C ILE A 54 -2.23 -1.02 11.68
N ALA A 55 -1.13 -0.30 11.89
CA ALA A 55 -0.22 -0.57 13.01
C ALA A 55 -0.94 -0.42 14.37
N TRP A 56 -1.81 0.57 14.51
CA TRP A 56 -2.63 0.77 15.70
C TRP A 56 -3.67 -0.35 15.90
N LEU A 57 -4.37 -0.78 14.85
CA LEU A 57 -5.30 -1.92 14.90
C LEU A 57 -4.58 -3.25 15.21
N ALA A 58 -3.43 -3.50 14.60
CA ALA A 58 -2.61 -4.67 14.88
C ALA A 58 -2.16 -4.70 16.35
N SER A 59 -1.83 -3.54 16.93
CA SER A 59 -1.48 -3.46 18.35
C SER A 59 -2.64 -3.78 19.30
N PHE A 60 -3.90 -3.74 18.82
CA PHE A 60 -5.09 -4.07 19.61
C PHE A 60 -5.38 -5.59 19.66
N GLY A 61 -4.75 -6.39 18.78
CA GLY A 61 -5.02 -7.82 18.61
C GLY A 61 -3.89 -8.76 19.01
N PHE A 62 -2.71 -8.26 19.36
CA PHE A 62 -1.59 -9.10 19.79
C PHE A 62 -1.56 -9.24 21.32
N PRO A 63 -1.86 -10.43 21.88
CA PRO A 63 -1.57 -10.68 23.29
C PRO A 63 -0.05 -10.60 23.49
N GLU A 64 0.35 -9.83 24.49
CA GLU A 64 1.73 -9.51 24.90
C GLU A 64 2.63 -10.76 25.07
N TYR A 65 2.05 -11.96 25.10
CA TYR A 65 2.73 -13.25 25.19
C TYR A 65 3.60 -13.61 23.98
N PHE A 66 3.26 -13.15 22.76
CA PHE A 66 4.10 -13.39 21.56
C PHE A 66 5.23 -12.35 21.39
N ALA A 67 5.25 -11.30 22.22
CA ALA A 67 6.25 -10.22 22.13
C ALA A 67 7.50 -10.47 23.01
N ARG A 68 7.53 -11.54 23.82
CA ARG A 68 8.62 -11.77 24.79
C ARG A 68 9.93 -12.27 24.17
N ASP A 69 9.89 -12.89 22.99
CA ASP A 69 11.09 -13.36 22.28
C ASP A 69 11.55 -12.43 21.16
N PHE A 70 10.76 -11.40 20.81
CA PHE A 70 11.20 -10.30 19.95
C PHE A 70 11.62 -9.12 20.83
N GLY A 71 12.68 -9.31 21.63
CA GLY A 71 13.34 -8.28 22.43
C GLY A 71 14.06 -7.20 21.60
N GLY A 72 13.48 -6.78 20.49
CA GLY A 72 13.92 -5.64 19.69
C GLY A 72 12.77 -4.67 19.52
N GLU A 73 13.05 -3.36 19.53
CA GLU A 73 12.08 -2.32 19.21
C GLU A 73 11.29 -2.76 17.98
N ASN A 74 9.95 -2.77 18.08
CA ASN A 74 9.06 -3.16 16.98
C ASN A 74 9.22 -2.13 15.85
N HIS A 75 10.27 -2.30 15.04
CA HIS A 75 10.61 -1.36 14.00
C HIS A 75 9.51 -1.45 12.94
N PRO A 76 8.78 -0.36 12.63
CA PRO A 76 7.72 -0.37 11.63
C PRO A 76 8.22 -0.62 10.20
N GLY A 77 9.53 -0.76 10.00
CA GLY A 77 10.20 -0.93 8.71
C GLY A 77 9.84 -2.18 7.91
N PRO A 78 9.85 -3.40 8.49
CA PRO A 78 9.59 -4.64 7.74
C PRO A 78 8.16 -4.73 7.21
N TYR A 79 7.17 -4.30 8.00
CA TYR A 79 5.77 -4.27 7.58
C TYR A 79 5.55 -3.25 6.44
N ALA A 80 6.12 -2.04 6.58
CA ALA A 80 6.04 -1.02 5.53
C ALA A 80 6.68 -1.49 4.21
N PHE A 81 7.81 -2.19 4.29
CA PHE A 81 8.47 -2.80 3.13
C PHE A 81 7.62 -3.88 2.46
N PHE A 82 7.00 -4.76 3.25
CA PHE A 82 6.12 -5.82 2.75
C PHE A 82 4.92 -5.26 1.97
N PHE A 83 4.24 -4.24 2.50
CA PHE A 83 3.13 -3.59 1.78
C PHE A 83 3.60 -2.87 0.52
N TRP A 84 4.79 -2.26 0.54
CA TRP A 84 5.41 -1.67 -0.65
C TRP A 84 5.68 -2.70 -1.74
N LEU A 85 6.20 -3.87 -1.36
CA LEU A 85 6.46 -4.97 -2.27
C LEU A 85 5.17 -5.48 -2.91
N LEU A 86 4.14 -5.73 -2.10
CA LEU A 86 2.82 -6.15 -2.61
C LEU A 86 2.22 -5.12 -3.57
N TYR A 87 2.31 -3.84 -3.25
CA TYR A 87 1.83 -2.76 -4.10
C TYR A 87 2.57 -2.71 -5.45
N LEU A 88 3.90 -2.84 -5.44
CA LEU A 88 4.67 -2.87 -6.68
C LEU A 88 4.36 -4.10 -7.54
N ILE A 89 4.16 -5.26 -6.91
CA ILE A 89 3.74 -6.48 -7.62
C ILE A 89 2.36 -6.27 -8.25
N ALA A 90 1.39 -5.72 -7.52
CA ALA A 90 0.07 -5.41 -8.05
C ALA A 90 0.14 -4.44 -9.25
N CYS A 91 0.94 -3.38 -9.14
CA CYS A 91 1.22 -2.46 -10.25
C CYS A 91 1.78 -3.21 -11.47
N ALA A 92 2.80 -4.06 -11.27
CA ALA A 92 3.41 -4.81 -12.36
C ALA A 92 2.41 -5.77 -13.03
N VAL A 93 1.65 -6.53 -12.23
CA VAL A 93 0.66 -7.48 -12.76
C VAL A 93 -0.37 -6.76 -13.62
N LEU A 94 -0.90 -5.63 -13.15
CA LEU A 94 -1.93 -4.89 -13.87
C LEU A 94 -1.38 -4.14 -15.10
N VAL A 95 -0.13 -3.64 -15.05
CA VAL A 95 0.52 -2.97 -16.18
C VAL A 95 0.86 -3.95 -17.30
N PHE A 96 1.39 -5.13 -16.95
CA PHE A 96 1.77 -6.13 -17.94
C PHE A 96 0.61 -7.05 -18.35
N ASP A 97 -0.56 -6.91 -17.72
CA ASP A 97 -1.68 -7.83 -17.89
C ASP A 97 -1.23 -9.29 -17.69
N LEU A 98 -0.43 -9.51 -16.63
CA LEU A 98 0.04 -10.84 -16.25
C LEU A 98 -1.14 -11.65 -15.74
N SER A 99 -1.87 -12.26 -16.68
CA SER A 99 -2.81 -13.32 -16.41
C SER A 99 -2.03 -14.53 -15.91
N PHE A 100 -2.13 -14.83 -14.61
CA PHE A 100 -1.78 -16.16 -14.10
C PHE A 100 -2.87 -17.11 -14.58
N TYR A 101 -2.64 -17.71 -15.76
CA TYR A 101 -3.48 -18.77 -16.31
C TYR A 101 -3.24 -20.10 -15.58
#